data_AF-L8WCN0-F1
#
_entry.id   AF-L8WCN0-F1
#
_cell.length_a   1.000
_cell.length_b   1.000
_cell.length_c   1.000
_cell.angle_alpha   90.00
_cell.angle_beta   90.00
_cell.angle_gamma   90.00
#
_symmetry.space_group_name_H-M   'P 1'
#
loop_
_entity.id
_entity.type
_entity.pdbx_description
1 polymer ?
#
loop_
_entity_poly.entity_id
_entity_poly.type
_entity_poly.pdbx_seq_one_letter_code
_entity_poly.pdbx_strand_id
1 'polypeptide(L)'
;MILGVPNKLQSQFRLTYNMILNLLRVEALKVEEMIKRSFSENASQSQLPEQQKRVLQVRLSSLSLGGRELKKLPKLECETCLQDAHLYYDFSAEYVHLNKKILELAGTGKLVSGRVVVLRDTVRFPGL
;
A
#
# COMPACT_ATOMS: atom_id res chain seq x y z
N MET A 1 -35.32 -8.00 13.95
CA MET A 1 -34.00 -7.74 14.57
C MET A 1 -33.62 -8.87 15.52
N ILE A 2 -33.61 -10.13 15.04
CA ILE A 2 -33.27 -11.32 15.87
C ILE A 2 -32.00 -12.03 15.35
N LEU A 3 -31.58 -11.75 14.10
CA LEU A 3 -30.42 -12.37 13.44
C LEU A 3 -29.35 -11.33 13.01
N GLY A 4 -29.31 -10.16 13.67
CA GLY A 4 -28.29 -9.14 13.40
C GLY A 4 -26.95 -9.52 14.02
N VAL A 5 -25.84 -9.20 13.35
CA VAL A 5 -24.50 -9.35 13.94
C VAL A 5 -24.40 -8.38 15.13
N PRO A 6 -24.03 -8.87 16.34
CA PRO A 6 -23.91 -7.99 17.49
C PRO A 6 -22.81 -6.95 17.29
N ASN A 7 -23.00 -5.76 17.85
CA ASN A 7 -22.00 -4.70 17.80
C ASN A 7 -20.73 -5.14 18.52
N LYS A 8 -19.59 -4.97 17.86
CA LYS A 8 -18.28 -5.20 18.46
C LYS A 8 -17.99 -4.11 19.49
N LEU A 9 -17.40 -4.49 20.62
CA LEU A 9 -16.90 -3.52 21.59
C LEU A 9 -15.81 -2.66 20.92
N GLN A 10 -15.99 -1.35 20.98
CA GLN A 10 -15.03 -0.38 20.46
C GLN A 10 -14.37 0.34 21.63
N SER A 11 -13.08 0.62 21.50
CA SER A 11 -12.37 1.45 22.48
C SER A 11 -13.03 2.81 22.58
N GLN A 12 -13.39 3.23 23.80
CA GLN A 12 -13.84 4.60 24.09
C GLN A 12 -12.72 5.48 24.66
N PHE A 13 -11.47 5.01 24.55
CA PHE A 13 -10.31 5.73 25.04
C PHE A 13 -10.19 7.10 24.35
N ARG A 14 -10.14 8.17 25.16
CA ARG A 14 -9.93 9.55 24.71
C ARG A 14 -8.95 10.23 25.65
N LEU A 15 -8.01 10.97 25.08
CA LEU A 15 -7.13 11.82 25.88
C LEU A 15 -7.92 13.03 26.38
N THR A 16 -7.90 13.27 27.68
CA THR A 16 -8.47 14.46 28.30
C THR A 16 -7.38 15.27 28.99
N TYR A 17 -7.54 16.59 29.07
CA TYR A 17 -6.55 17.46 29.70
C TYR A 17 -6.28 17.09 31.15
N ASN A 18 -7.33 16.74 31.92
CA ASN A 18 -7.19 16.32 33.31
C ASN A 18 -6.30 15.08 33.45
N MET A 19 -6.47 14.11 32.56
CA MET A 19 -5.67 12.89 32.52
C MET A 19 -4.21 13.16 32.17
N ILE A 20 -3.94 14.03 31.20
CA ILE A 20 -2.57 14.45 30.84
C ILE A 20 -1.88 15.12 32.03
N LEU A 21 -2.57 16.05 32.69
CA LEU A 21 -2.04 16.77 33.86
C LEU A 21 -1.77 15.83 35.04
N ASN A 22 -2.64 14.83 35.27
CA ASN A 22 -2.43 13.83 36.32
C ASN A 22 -1.25 12.90 36.01
N LEU A 23 -1.06 12.52 34.75
CA LEU A 23 0.06 11.67 34.32
C LEU A 23 1.40 12.42 34.40
N LEU A 24 1.42 13.72 34.11
CA LEU A 24 2.61 14.55 34.33
C LEU A 24 2.95 14.72 35.81
N ARG A 25 1.94 14.72 36.69
CA ARG A 25 2.13 14.80 38.15
C ARG A 25 2.65 13.50 38.75
N VAL A 26 2.25 12.35 38.19
CA VAL A 26 2.68 11.03 38.64
C VAL A 26 3.80 10.53 37.73
N GLU A 27 5.06 10.79 38.09
CA GLU A 27 6.25 10.50 37.27
C GLU A 27 6.42 9.02 36.88
N ALA A 28 5.68 8.10 37.51
CA ALA A 28 5.77 6.67 37.26
C ALA A 28 5.20 6.23 35.90
N LEU A 29 4.28 6.99 35.28
CA LEU A 29 3.62 6.60 34.03
C LEU A 29 3.49 7.76 33.04
N LYS A 30 4.30 7.72 31.98
CA LYS A 30 4.21 8.67 30.86
C LYS A 30 2.93 8.46 30.05
N VAL A 31 2.39 9.55 29.51
CA VAL A 31 1.21 9.53 28.61
C VAL A 31 1.44 8.61 27.41
N GLU A 32 2.67 8.54 26.89
CA GLU A 32 3.07 7.66 25.79
C GLU A 32 2.86 6.17 26.13
N GLU A 33 3.21 5.75 27.34
CA GLU A 33 3.00 4.38 27.83
C GLU A 33 1.52 4.09 28.07
N MET A 34 0.76 5.10 28.51
CA MET A 34 -0.69 4.99 28.63
C MET A 34 -1.37 4.78 27.27
N ILE A 35 -0.92 5.48 26.23
CA ILE A 35 -1.42 5.32 24.86
C ILE A 35 -1.07 3.93 24.31
N LYS A 36 0.17 3.47 24.48
CA LYS A 36 0.62 2.14 24.00
C LYS A 36 -0.13 0.98 24.64
N ARG A 37 -0.58 1.13 25.89
CA ARG A 37 -1.38 0.13 26.62
C ARG A 37 -2.89 0.32 26.45
N SER A 38 -3.32 1.35 25.72
CA SER A 38 -4.73 1.62 25.50
C SER A 38 -5.38 0.55 24.62
N PHE A 39 -6.67 0.26 24.85
CA PHE A 39 -7.41 -0.75 24.08
C PHE A 39 -7.56 -0.39 22.60
N SER A 40 -7.45 0.90 22.25
CA SER A 40 -7.37 1.39 20.87
C SER A 40 -6.15 0.86 20.13
N GLU A 41 -5.02 0.71 20.83
CA GLU A 41 -3.76 0.25 20.25
C GLU A 41 -3.68 -1.27 20.14
N ASN A 42 -4.44 -2.00 20.96
CA ASN A 42 -4.50 -3.46 20.92
C ASN A 42 -5.00 -4.00 19.56
N ALA A 43 -5.90 -3.27 18.89
CA ALA A 43 -6.35 -3.61 17.54
C ALA A 43 -5.21 -3.52 16.51
N SER A 44 -4.41 -2.46 16.57
CA SER A 44 -3.21 -2.31 15.73
C SER A 44 -2.16 -3.38 16.05
N GLN A 45 -1.90 -3.64 17.34
CA GLN A 45 -0.92 -4.64 17.78
C GLN A 45 -1.31 -6.08 17.40
N SER A 46 -2.60 -6.42 17.47
CA SER A 46 -3.07 -7.74 17.03
C SER A 46 -2.97 -7.95 15.51
N GLN A 47 -2.95 -6.88 14.72
CA GLN A 47 -2.77 -6.94 13.26
C GLN A 47 -1.29 -6.98 12.85
N LEU A 48 -0.36 -6.56 13.72
CA LEU A 48 1.08 -6.56 13.44
C LEU A 48 1.61 -7.92 12.95
N PRO A 49 1.27 -9.08 13.55
CA PRO A 49 1.78 -10.38 13.09
C PRO A 49 1.31 -10.71 11.67
N GLU A 50 0.07 -10.36 11.32
CA GLU A 50 -0.45 -10.57 9.98
C GLU A 50 0.17 -9.62 8.96
N GLN A 51 0.42 -8.37 9.35
CA GLN A 51 1.12 -7.40 8.50
C GLN A 51 2.57 -7.83 8.26
N GLN A 52 3.28 -8.28 9.30
CA GLN A 52 4.63 -8.84 9.19
C GLN A 52 4.65 -10.07 8.29
N LYS A 53 3.69 -11.00 8.45
CA LYS A 53 3.54 -12.16 7.56
C LYS A 53 3.29 -11.73 6.12
N ARG A 54 2.46 -10.71 5.87
CA ARG A 54 2.22 -10.18 4.52
C ARG A 54 3.46 -9.54 3.92
N VAL A 55 4.21 -8.73 4.67
CA VAL A 55 5.47 -8.13 4.18
C VAL A 55 6.50 -9.21 3.87
N LEU A 56 6.66 -10.20 4.75
CA LEU A 56 7.54 -11.34 4.52
C LEU A 56 7.08 -12.16 3.32
N GLN A 57 5.78 -12.42 3.18
CA GLN A 57 5.23 -13.12 2.03
C GLN A 57 5.46 -12.34 0.75
N VAL A 58 5.21 -11.03 0.72
CA VAL A 58 5.47 -10.18 -0.44
C VAL A 58 6.95 -10.19 -0.79
N ARG A 59 7.86 -10.04 0.19
CA ARG A 59 9.31 -10.09 -0.03
C ARG A 59 9.80 -11.46 -0.49
N LEU A 60 9.25 -12.53 0.07
CA LEU A 60 9.57 -13.91 -0.33
C LEU A 60 8.95 -14.23 -1.70
N SER A 61 7.79 -13.68 -2.01
CA SER A 61 7.12 -13.82 -3.29
C SER A 61 7.81 -12.99 -4.36
N SER A 62 8.31 -11.78 -4.09
CA SER A 62 9.12 -11.04 -5.04
C SER A 62 10.49 -11.71 -5.25
N LEU A 63 11.09 -12.30 -4.20
CA LEU A 63 12.29 -13.13 -4.35
C LEU A 63 12.03 -14.46 -5.07
N SER A 64 10.89 -15.11 -4.85
CA SER A 64 10.62 -16.47 -5.37
C SER A 64 9.76 -16.51 -6.63
N LEU A 65 8.79 -15.62 -6.84
CA LEU A 65 8.16 -15.37 -8.15
C LEU A 65 9.13 -14.63 -9.05
N GLY A 66 9.85 -13.62 -8.55
CA GLY A 66 11.00 -13.08 -9.25
C GLY A 66 11.98 -14.21 -9.58
N GLY A 67 12.48 -14.94 -8.59
CA GLY A 67 13.44 -16.02 -8.84
C GLY A 67 12.94 -17.21 -9.66
N ARG A 68 11.64 -17.54 -9.71
CA ARG A 68 11.09 -18.68 -10.45
C ARG A 68 10.53 -18.28 -11.82
N GLU A 69 9.92 -17.12 -11.96
CA GLU A 69 9.46 -16.61 -13.27
C GLU A 69 10.58 -15.91 -14.03
N LEU A 70 11.47 -15.15 -13.38
CA LEU A 70 12.67 -14.58 -14.03
C LEU A 70 13.62 -15.68 -14.51
N LYS A 71 13.66 -16.85 -13.87
CA LYS A 71 14.44 -18.01 -14.35
C LYS A 71 13.86 -18.65 -15.60
N LYS A 72 12.55 -18.51 -15.84
CA LYS A 72 11.89 -18.99 -17.08
C LYS A 72 12.06 -18.01 -18.23
N LEU A 73 12.30 -16.74 -17.92
CA LEU A 73 12.56 -15.71 -18.92
C LEU A 73 13.96 -15.92 -19.52
N PRO A 74 14.11 -15.78 -20.84
CA PRO A 74 15.41 -15.85 -21.47
C PRO A 74 16.31 -14.75 -20.90
N LYS A 75 17.58 -15.09 -20.66
CA LYS A 75 18.57 -14.08 -20.30
C LYS A 75 18.66 -13.08 -21.44
N LEU A 76 18.41 -11.82 -21.16
CA LEU A 76 18.52 -10.76 -22.14
C LEU A 76 20.02 -10.51 -22.37
N GLU A 77 20.52 -10.83 -23.55
CA GLU A 77 21.87 -10.49 -23.98
C GLU A 77 21.80 -9.18 -24.76
N CYS A 78 22.14 -8.07 -24.09
CA CYS A 78 22.26 -6.77 -24.75
C CYS A 78 23.37 -5.95 -24.06
N GLU A 79 24.43 -5.62 -24.80
CA GLU A 79 25.59 -4.89 -24.23
C GLU A 79 25.23 -3.47 -23.78
N THR A 80 24.37 -2.77 -24.52
CA THR A 80 23.99 -1.37 -24.22
C THR A 80 22.77 -1.27 -23.30
N CYS A 81 21.81 -2.18 -23.43
CA CYS A 81 20.53 -2.09 -22.70
C CYS A 81 20.69 -2.42 -21.21
N LEU A 82 21.57 -3.38 -20.88
CA LEU A 82 21.67 -3.94 -19.52
C LEU A 82 22.30 -2.98 -18.51
N GLN A 83 23.09 -1.99 -18.97
CA GLN A 83 23.75 -1.04 -18.07
C GLN A 83 22.73 -0.21 -17.29
N ASP A 84 21.71 0.32 -17.98
CA ASP A 84 20.74 1.25 -17.39
C ASP A 84 19.28 0.73 -17.47
N ALA A 85 19.06 -0.53 -17.82
CA ALA A 85 17.72 -1.12 -17.94
C ALA A 85 16.85 -0.92 -16.69
N HIS A 86 17.45 -1.07 -15.50
CA HIS A 86 16.74 -0.89 -14.23
C HIS A 86 16.32 0.56 -14.01
N LEU A 87 17.22 1.51 -14.24
CA LEU A 87 16.94 2.94 -14.11
C LEU A 87 15.87 3.37 -15.11
N TYR A 88 15.98 2.94 -16.38
CA TYR A 88 14.97 3.20 -17.40
C TYR A 88 13.60 2.64 -16.99
N TYR A 89 13.55 1.43 -16.46
CA TYR A 89 12.30 0.83 -15.98
C TYR A 89 11.67 1.68 -14.87
N ASP A 90 12.45 2.07 -13.87
CA ASP A 90 11.97 2.88 -12.75
C ASP A 90 11.41 4.24 -13.22
N PHE A 91 12.16 4.95 -14.08
CA PHE A 91 11.68 6.21 -14.67
C PHE A 91 10.43 6.01 -15.52
N SER A 92 10.37 4.95 -16.33
CA SER A 92 9.21 4.66 -17.18
C SER A 92 7.96 4.33 -16.36
N ALA A 93 8.13 3.62 -15.23
CA ALA A 93 7.05 3.27 -14.32
C ALA A 93 6.50 4.52 -13.62
N GLU A 94 7.40 5.39 -13.14
CA GLU A 94 7.03 6.67 -12.54
C GLU A 94 6.33 7.59 -13.55
N TYR A 95 6.84 7.69 -14.78
CA TYR A 95 6.22 8.46 -15.85
C TYR A 95 4.78 7.99 -16.14
N VAL A 96 4.57 6.67 -16.24
CA VAL A 96 3.23 6.10 -16.45
C VAL A 96 2.31 6.41 -15.26
N HIS A 97 2.82 6.34 -14.04
CA HIS A 97 2.06 6.67 -12.83
C HIS A 97 1.63 8.14 -12.82
N LEU A 98 2.56 9.06 -13.11
CA LEU A 98 2.28 10.49 -13.16
C LEU A 98 1.31 10.85 -14.29
N ASN A 99 1.48 10.25 -15.47
CA ASN A 99 0.58 10.48 -16.60
C ASN A 99 -0.86 10.05 -16.29
N LYS A 100 -1.06 8.95 -15.54
CA LYS A 100 -2.40 8.56 -15.06
C LYS A 100 -2.98 9.60 -14.12
N LYS A 101 -2.20 10.08 -13.16
CA LYS A 101 -2.64 11.12 -12.22
C LYS A 101 -3.01 12.43 -12.93
N ILE A 102 -2.22 12.83 -13.93
CA ILE A 102 -2.52 14.00 -14.78
C ILE A 102 -3.82 13.78 -15.55
N LEU A 103 -4.04 12.59 -16.12
CA LEU A 103 -5.27 12.28 -16.84
C LEU A 103 -6.51 12.34 -15.93
N GLU A 104 -6.41 11.81 -14.70
CA GLU A 104 -7.47 11.89 -13.68
C GLU A 104 -7.80 13.35 -13.33
N LEU A 105 -6.79 14.21 -13.22
CA LEU A 105 -6.95 15.63 -12.92
C LEU A 105 -7.44 16.45 -14.12
N ALA A 106 -7.06 16.08 -15.35
CA ALA A 106 -7.36 16.84 -16.56
C ALA A 106 -8.84 16.78 -16.99
N GLY A 107 -9.62 15.83 -16.44
CA GLY A 107 -11.05 15.67 -16.71
C GLY A 107 -11.40 15.30 -18.16
N THR A 108 -12.69 15.12 -18.45
CA THR A 108 -13.19 14.68 -19.77
C THR A 108 -13.22 15.80 -20.82
N GLY A 109 -13.02 17.06 -20.43
CA GLY A 109 -13.15 18.23 -21.30
C GLY A 109 -12.11 18.34 -22.43
N LYS A 110 -11.08 17.48 -22.42
CA LYS A 110 -10.07 17.40 -23.49
C LYS A 110 -10.31 16.24 -24.46
N LEU A 111 -11.44 15.54 -24.39
CA LEU A 111 -11.79 14.48 -25.33
C LEU A 111 -12.80 15.02 -26.33
N VAL A 112 -12.40 15.13 -27.60
CA VAL A 112 -13.24 15.61 -28.71
C VAL A 112 -13.40 14.48 -29.72
N SER A 113 -14.55 14.42 -30.39
CA SER A 113 -14.79 13.47 -31.48
C SER A 113 -13.69 13.53 -32.53
N GLY A 114 -13.20 12.36 -32.96
CA GLY A 114 -12.08 12.23 -33.92
C GLY A 114 -10.67 12.29 -33.31
N ARG A 115 -10.52 12.49 -31.99
CA ARG A 115 -9.21 12.44 -31.32
C ARG A 115 -8.79 11.00 -31.04
N VAL A 116 -7.61 10.62 -31.54
CA VAL A 116 -7.01 9.31 -31.26
C VAL A 116 -6.40 9.31 -29.86
N VAL A 117 -6.74 8.29 -29.07
CA VAL A 117 -6.21 8.08 -27.72
C VAL A 117 -5.70 6.65 -27.57
N VAL A 118 -4.63 6.48 -26.78
CA VAL A 118 -4.10 5.16 -26.46
C VAL A 118 -4.77 4.66 -25.19
N LEU A 119 -5.63 3.65 -25.33
CA LEU A 119 -6.25 2.95 -24.20
C LEU A 119 -5.40 1.73 -23.85
N ARG A 120 -5.09 1.58 -22.55
CA ARG A 120 -4.47 0.37 -22.01
C ARG A 120 -5.54 -0.40 -21.28
N ASP A 121 -6.14 -1.38 -21.95
CA ASP A 121 -7.09 -2.29 -21.32
C ASP A 121 -6.33 -3.30 -20.44
N THR A 122 -6.81 -3.51 -19.22
CA THR A 122 -6.26 -4.51 -18.30
C THR A 122 -6.79 -5.91 -18.56
N VAL A 123 -7.82 -6.04 -19.40
CA VAL A 123 -8.31 -7.34 -19.86
C VAL A 123 -7.43 -7.80 -21.02
N ARG A 124 -6.53 -8.73 -20.75
CA ARG A 124 -5.91 -9.54 -21.82
C ARG A 124 -7.05 -10.20 -22.60
N PHE A 125 -7.27 -9.79 -23.84
CA PHE A 125 -8.02 -10.59 -24.79
C PHE A 125 -7.24 -11.88 -25.03
N PRO A 126 -7.76 -13.06 -24.65
CA PRO A 126 -7.15 -14.32 -25.02
C PRO A 126 -7.59 -14.61 -26.45
N GLY A 127 -6.74 -14.30 -27.43
CA GLY A 127 -6.97 -14.70 -28.82
C GLY A 127 -6.62 -13.65 -29.84
N LEU A 128 -5.35 -13.60 -30.20
CA LEU A 128 -4.84 -13.63 -31.56
C LEU A 128 -3.43 -14.25 -31.51
#